data_AF-A0A1H1DNR1-F1
#
_entry.id   AF-A0A1H1DNR1-F1
#
_cell.length_a   1.000
_cell.length_b   1.000
_cell.length_c   1.000
_cell.angle_alpha   90.00
_cell.angle_beta   90.00
_cell.angle_gamma   90.00
#
_symmetry.space_group_name_H-M   'P 1'
#
loop_
_entity.id
_entity.type
_entity.pdbx_description
1 polymer ?
#
loop_
_entity_poly.entity_id
_entity_poly.type
_entity_poly.pdbx_seq_one_letter_code
_entity_poly.pdbx_strand_id
1 'polypeptide(L)'
;MDVEAPRDQPIRFNRLRRKVYVYRFFHDGRRPFSRSAWGIRVEAYNWDDLRAEACSVYGPMGTGGFIETVTLAVVSPGTNKVIDRFHFAHGIQQGEMYWAMAQLFMQQGPQALPHFTRPPRDWNNEKVTFNLARRLAPKVKWPEDMDLESRTAP
;
A
#
# COMPACT_ATOMS: atom_id res chain seq x y z
N MET A 1 15.83 -12.13 16.01
CA MET A 1 14.57 -11.85 16.75
C MET A 1 14.03 -10.51 16.24
N ASP A 2 12.77 -10.17 16.51
CA ASP A 2 12.03 -8.99 15.97
C ASP A 2 11.32 -9.20 14.62
N VAL A 3 10.10 -9.74 14.67
CA VAL A 3 9.12 -9.49 13.61
C VAL A 3 7.84 -8.99 14.28
N GLU A 4 7.87 -7.74 14.72
CA GLU A 4 6.64 -7.03 15.07
C GLU A 4 5.94 -6.59 13.77
N ALA A 5 4.61 -6.49 13.75
CA ALA A 5 3.87 -6.12 12.54
C ALA A 5 4.10 -4.62 12.22
N PRO A 6 4.71 -4.27 11.07
CA PRO A 6 4.99 -2.87 10.72
C PRO A 6 3.72 -2.02 10.70
N ARG A 7 3.85 -0.77 11.12
CA ARG A 7 2.72 0.15 11.34
C ARG A 7 1.80 0.34 10.12
N ASP A 8 2.35 0.25 8.91
CA ASP A 8 1.64 0.44 7.64
C ASP A 8 2.18 -0.48 6.54
N GLN A 9 1.41 -0.54 5.45
CA GLN A 9 1.81 -1.12 4.16
C GLN A 9 2.04 -0.01 3.12
N PRO A 10 3.16 0.75 3.20
CA PRO A 10 3.39 1.86 2.30
C PRO A 10 3.61 1.38 0.86
N ILE A 11 3.10 2.19 -0.07
CA ILE A 11 3.27 2.01 -1.51
C ILE A 11 4.10 3.19 -2.02
N ARG A 12 5.19 2.90 -2.74
CA ARG A 12 6.04 3.91 -3.37
C ARG A 12 5.89 3.84 -4.88
N PHE A 13 5.69 5.00 -5.50
CA PHE A 13 5.61 5.15 -6.94
C PHE A 13 6.89 5.79 -7.46
N ASN A 14 7.61 5.11 -8.34
CA ASN A 14 8.75 5.68 -9.05
C ASN A 14 8.36 5.91 -10.51
N ARG A 15 8.14 7.18 -10.86
CA ARG A 15 7.79 7.62 -12.22
C ARG A 15 8.88 7.30 -13.23
N LEU A 16 10.14 7.57 -12.91
CA LEU A 16 11.26 7.46 -13.84
C LEU A 16 11.46 6.03 -14.31
N ARG A 17 11.28 5.06 -13.40
CA ARG A 17 11.33 3.63 -13.71
C ARG A 17 9.98 3.04 -14.12
N ARG A 18 8.89 3.80 -14.02
CA ARG A 18 7.49 3.31 -14.13
C ARG A 18 7.26 2.05 -13.27
N LYS A 19 7.77 2.05 -12.04
CA LYS A 19 7.64 0.93 -11.09
C LYS A 19 6.92 1.34 -9.82
N VAL A 20 6.24 0.38 -9.21
CA VAL A 20 5.56 0.52 -7.94
C VAL A 20 6.14 -0.49 -6.96
N TYR A 21 6.58 -0.01 -5.81
CA TYR A 21 7.12 -0.83 -4.74
C TYR A 21 6.07 -0.90 -3.64
N VAL A 22 5.70 -2.12 -3.26
CA VAL A 22 4.65 -2.39 -2.29
C VAL A 22 5.27 -3.10 -1.11
N TYR A 23 5.06 -2.56 0.08
CA TYR A 23 5.47 -3.18 1.31
C TYR A 23 4.25 -3.82 1.98
N ARG A 24 4.22 -5.15 2.07
CA ARG A 24 3.12 -5.90 2.69
C ARG A 24 3.58 -6.70 3.89
N PHE A 25 2.62 -6.98 4.76
CA PHE A 25 2.76 -8.02 5.75
C PHE A 25 1.79 -9.14 5.41
N PHE A 26 2.22 -10.39 5.60
CA PHE A 26 1.32 -11.53 5.63
C PHE A 26 1.18 -12.02 7.06
N HIS A 27 -0.01 -12.49 7.38
CA HIS A 27 -0.33 -13.11 8.66
C HIS A 27 -0.73 -14.56 8.41
N ASP A 28 0.04 -15.50 8.95
CA ASP A 28 -0.36 -16.91 8.91
C ASP A 28 -1.49 -17.15 9.93
N GLY A 29 -2.72 -17.29 9.42
CA GLY A 29 -3.95 -17.45 10.21
C GLY A 29 -3.96 -18.64 11.17
N ARG A 30 -2.98 -19.56 11.06
CA ARG A 30 -2.80 -20.66 12.01
C ARG A 30 -2.33 -20.23 13.39
N ARG A 31 -1.78 -19.01 13.55
CA ARG A 31 -1.30 -18.51 14.84
C ARG A 31 -1.65 -17.04 15.06
N PRO A 32 -2.93 -16.72 15.34
CA PRO A 32 -3.46 -15.34 15.40
C PRO A 32 -2.81 -14.45 16.46
N PHE A 33 -2.15 -15.03 17.46
CA PHE A 33 -1.47 -14.29 18.54
C PHE A 33 0.05 -14.48 18.54
N SER A 34 0.61 -15.25 17.59
CA SER A 34 2.04 -15.51 17.56
C SER A 34 2.75 -14.40 16.80
N ARG A 35 3.64 -13.68 17.50
CA ARG A 35 4.48 -12.61 16.93
C ARG A 35 5.42 -13.13 15.81
N SER A 36 5.71 -14.42 15.79
CA SER A 36 6.51 -15.07 14.73
C SER A 36 5.72 -15.46 13.47
N ALA A 37 4.40 -15.26 13.44
CA ALA A 37 3.54 -15.62 12.31
C ALA A 37 3.34 -14.45 11.31
N TRP A 38 3.96 -13.32 11.61
CA TRP A 38 4.01 -12.16 10.75
C TRP A 38 5.26 -12.25 9.89
N GLY A 39 5.13 -12.10 8.58
CA GLY A 39 6.26 -11.98 7.69
C GLY A 39 6.11 -10.78 6.77
N ILE A 40 7.22 -10.17 6.42
CA ILE A 40 7.28 -9.01 5.53
C ILE A 40 7.47 -9.54 4.11
N ARG A 41 6.65 -9.04 3.18
CA ARG A 41 6.83 -9.26 1.74
C ARG A 41 6.92 -7.91 1.07
N VAL A 42 8.06 -7.64 0.43
CA VAL A 42 8.27 -6.43 -0.36
C VAL A 42 8.34 -6.82 -1.82
N GLU A 43 7.44 -6.25 -2.63
CA GLU A 43 7.26 -6.61 -4.03
C GLU A 43 7.39 -5.36 -4.90
N ALA A 44 7.98 -5.54 -6.09
CA ALA A 44 8.09 -4.50 -7.10
C ALA A 44 7.29 -4.92 -8.33
N TYR A 45 6.42 -4.04 -8.80
CA TYR A 45 5.57 -4.25 -9.97
C TYR A 45 5.78 -3.16 -11.00
N ASN A 46 5.55 -3.47 -12.27
CA ASN A 46 5.51 -2.45 -13.31
C ASN A 46 4.19 -1.68 -13.20
N TRP A 47 4.25 -0.37 -13.44
CA TRP A 47 3.09 0.51 -13.44
C TRP A 47 2.09 0.18 -14.54
N ASP A 48 2.59 -0.21 -15.72
CA ASP A 48 1.75 -0.53 -16.89
C ASP A 48 0.88 -1.79 -16.67
N ASP A 49 1.29 -2.64 -15.74
CA ASP A 49 0.62 -3.88 -15.37
C ASP A 49 -0.41 -3.68 -14.24
N LEU A 50 -0.51 -2.48 -13.66
CA LEU A 50 -1.38 -2.19 -12.51
C LEU A 50 -2.75 -1.65 -12.93
N ARG A 51 -3.81 -2.18 -12.31
CA ARG A 51 -5.19 -1.69 -12.44
C ARG A 51 -5.84 -1.53 -11.08
N ALA A 52 -6.61 -0.46 -10.88
CA ALA A 52 -7.46 -0.32 -9.70
C ALA A 52 -8.80 -1.02 -9.93
N GLU A 53 -9.17 -1.90 -8.99
CA GLU A 53 -10.46 -2.59 -8.93
C GLU A 53 -11.22 -2.09 -7.69
N ALA A 54 -12.38 -1.48 -7.91
CA ALA A 54 -13.33 -1.15 -6.85
C ALA A 54 -14.08 -2.41 -6.45
N CYS A 55 -13.99 -2.80 -5.18
CA CYS A 55 -14.65 -3.97 -4.62
C CYS A 55 -15.61 -3.54 -3.50
N SER A 56 -16.88 -3.84 -3.66
CA SER A 56 -17.88 -3.73 -2.61
C SER A 56 -18.26 -5.14 -2.15
N VAL A 57 -17.90 -5.49 -0.91
CA VAL A 57 -18.21 -6.79 -0.33
C VAL A 57 -19.27 -6.59 0.75
N TYR A 58 -20.35 -7.35 0.66
CA TYR A 58 -21.37 -7.38 1.71
C TYR A 58 -20.86 -8.20 2.90
N GLY A 59 -20.61 -7.53 4.02
CA GLY A 59 -20.09 -8.17 5.23
C GLY A 59 -21.23 -8.52 6.19
N PRO A 60 -21.21 -9.71 6.84
CA PRO A 60 -22.16 -10.05 7.90
C PRO A 60 -21.77 -9.34 9.20
N MET A 61 -21.81 -8.01 9.20
CA MET A 61 -21.95 -7.24 10.43
C MET A 61 -23.44 -7.18 10.71
N GLY A 62 -23.88 -7.41 11.95
CA GLY A 62 -25.30 -7.62 12.33
C GLY A 62 -26.31 -6.53 11.90
N THR A 63 -25.85 -5.45 11.27
CA THR A 63 -26.61 -4.33 10.68
C THR A 63 -26.36 -4.11 9.18
N GLY A 64 -25.85 -5.12 8.43
CA GLY A 64 -25.82 -5.10 6.96
C GLY A 64 -24.90 -4.04 6.34
N GLY A 65 -23.65 -3.95 6.80
CA GLY A 65 -22.66 -3.00 6.29
C GLY A 65 -22.02 -3.44 4.96
N PHE A 66 -21.93 -2.52 4.01
CA PHE A 66 -21.08 -2.67 2.82
C PHE A 66 -19.64 -2.32 3.18
N ILE A 67 -18.72 -3.24 2.91
CA ILE A 67 -17.29 -2.99 3.00
C ILE A 67 -16.83 -2.62 1.60
N GLU A 68 -16.78 -1.32 1.36
CA GLU A 68 -16.25 -0.74 0.13
C GLU A 68 -14.75 -0.57 0.25
N THR A 69 -14.00 -1.17 -0.67
CA THR A 69 -12.54 -1.08 -0.71
C THR A 69 -12.07 -0.98 -2.15
N VAL A 70 -10.96 -0.30 -2.36
CA VAL A 70 -10.25 -0.31 -3.64
C VAL A 70 -9.03 -1.19 -3.49
N THR A 71 -8.88 -2.14 -4.41
CA THR A 71 -7.72 -3.01 -4.51
C THR A 71 -6.96 -2.71 -5.79
N LEU A 72 -5.64 -2.84 -5.75
CA LEU A 72 -4.79 -2.79 -6.93
C LEU A 72 -4.53 -4.22 -7.40
N ALA A 73 -4.94 -4.52 -8.62
CA ALA A 73 -4.71 -5.77 -9.31
C ALA A 73 -3.49 -5.62 -10.22
N VAL A 74 -2.53 -6.54 -10.07
CA VAL A 74 -1.40 -6.69 -10.97
C VAL A 74 -1.78 -7.69 -12.05
N VAL A 75 -1.77 -7.25 -13.30
CA VAL A 75 -2.11 -8.03 -14.47
C VAL A 75 -0.83 -8.54 -15.13
N SER A 76 -0.83 -9.77 -15.63
CA SER A 76 0.31 -10.28 -16.38
C SER A 76 0.50 -9.52 -17.69
N PRO A 77 1.72 -9.11 -18.06
CA PRO A 77 1.96 -8.46 -19.34
C PRO A 77 1.49 -9.37 -20.48
N GLY A 78 0.68 -8.81 -21.40
CA GLY A 78 0.15 -9.54 -22.56
C GLY A 78 -1.02 -10.50 -22.29
N THR A 79 -1.48 -10.67 -21.04
CA THR A 79 -2.71 -11.43 -20.75
C THR A 79 -3.58 -10.68 -19.74
N ASN A 80 -4.90 -10.68 -19.90
CA ASN A 80 -5.81 -10.05 -18.92
C ASN A 80 -5.94 -10.85 -17.61
N LYS A 81 -4.93 -11.64 -17.22
CA LYS A 81 -4.94 -12.46 -16.01
C LYS A 81 -4.36 -11.68 -14.84
N VAL A 82 -5.12 -11.57 -13.75
CA VAL A 82 -4.65 -10.97 -12.51
C VAL A 82 -3.72 -11.96 -11.79
N ILE A 83 -2.46 -11.56 -11.63
CA ILE A 83 -1.42 -12.33 -10.91
C ILE A 83 -1.56 -12.11 -9.40
N ASP A 84 -1.81 -10.87 -9.00
CA ASP A 84 -1.82 -10.49 -7.59
C ASP A 84 -2.78 -9.34 -7.32
N ARG A 85 -3.28 -9.24 -6.08
CA ARG A 85 -4.19 -8.18 -5.63
C ARG A 85 -3.79 -7.66 -4.27
N PHE A 86 -3.88 -6.35 -4.09
CA PHE A 86 -3.61 -5.73 -2.80
C PHE A 86 -4.52 -4.60 -2.44
N HIS A 87 -4.72 -4.44 -1.13
CA HIS A 87 -5.51 -3.36 -0.59
C HIS A 87 -4.81 -2.02 -0.86
N PHE A 88 -5.58 -1.04 -1.35
CA PHE A 88 -5.08 0.29 -1.64
C PHE A 88 -5.76 1.35 -0.77
N ALA A 89 -7.09 1.34 -0.70
CA ALA A 89 -7.84 2.27 0.11
C ALA A 89 -9.15 1.67 0.63
N HIS A 90 -9.58 2.15 1.79
CA HIS A 90 -10.94 1.96 2.29
C HIS A 90 -11.87 3.01 1.66
N GLY A 91 -13.03 2.58 1.17
CA GLY A 91 -13.99 3.41 0.45
C GLY A 91 -13.66 3.56 -1.04
N ILE A 92 -14.68 3.43 -1.89
CA ILE A 92 -14.52 3.53 -3.35
C ILE A 92 -14.10 4.95 -3.74
N GLN A 93 -14.81 5.97 -3.28
CA GLN A 93 -14.57 7.37 -3.65
C GLN A 93 -13.15 7.84 -3.28
N GLN A 94 -12.67 7.45 -2.10
CA GLN A 94 -11.33 7.83 -1.66
C GLN A 94 -10.25 7.08 -2.46
N GLY A 95 -10.47 5.80 -2.77
CA GLY A 95 -9.57 5.02 -3.61
C GLY A 95 -9.52 5.49 -5.06
N GLU A 96 -10.64 5.89 -5.66
CA GLU A 96 -10.69 6.48 -6.99
C GLU A 96 -9.90 7.78 -7.06
N MET A 97 -10.08 8.66 -6.08
CA MET A 97 -9.34 9.92 -6.00
C MET A 97 -7.82 9.67 -5.87
N TYR A 98 -7.41 8.73 -4.99
CA TYR A 98 -6.00 8.39 -4.85
C TYR A 98 -5.41 7.72 -6.08
N TRP A 99 -6.20 6.90 -6.78
CA TRP A 99 -5.76 6.28 -8.03
C TRP A 99 -5.60 7.34 -9.13
N ALA A 100 -6.54 8.26 -9.28
CA ALA A 100 -6.42 9.37 -10.22
C ALA A 100 -5.19 10.25 -9.92
N MET A 101 -4.91 10.52 -8.64
CA MET A 101 -3.68 11.22 -8.24
C MET A 101 -2.42 10.43 -8.60
N ALA A 102 -2.40 9.11 -8.37
CA ALA A 102 -1.28 8.26 -8.74
C ALA A 102 -1.06 8.25 -10.26
N GLN A 103 -2.14 8.16 -11.06
CA GLN A 103 -2.06 8.27 -12.52
C GLN A 103 -1.50 9.62 -12.96
N LEU A 104 -1.98 10.72 -12.38
CA LEU A 104 -1.51 12.07 -12.70
C LEU A 104 -0.02 12.24 -12.35
N PHE A 105 0.41 11.74 -11.19
CA PHE A 105 1.79 11.72 -10.77
C PHE A 105 2.68 10.94 -11.75
N MET A 106 2.24 9.77 -12.21
CA MET A 106 3.01 8.95 -13.15
C MET A 106 3.09 9.57 -14.55
N GLN A 107 2.05 10.29 -15.00
CA GLN A 107 2.03 10.95 -16.30
C GLN A 107 2.85 12.26 -16.29
N GLN A 108 2.46 13.22 -15.45
CA GLN A 108 2.93 14.59 -15.50
C GLN A 108 3.99 14.90 -14.42
N GLY A 109 4.12 14.04 -13.41
CA GLY A 109 5.07 14.22 -12.31
C GLY A 109 4.51 14.98 -11.11
N PRO A 110 5.36 15.32 -10.12
CA PRO A 110 4.93 15.93 -8.86
C PRO A 110 4.32 17.33 -9.02
N GLN A 111 4.60 18.03 -10.13
CA GLN A 111 4.10 19.38 -10.39
C GLN A 111 2.59 19.42 -10.71
N ALA A 112 2.04 18.31 -11.19
CA ALA A 112 0.63 18.21 -11.55
C ALA A 112 -0.27 17.81 -10.37
N LEU A 113 0.32 17.34 -9.27
CA LEU A 113 -0.44 17.03 -8.08
C LEU A 113 -0.99 18.31 -7.44
N PRO A 114 -2.22 18.28 -6.89
CA PRO A 114 -2.75 19.41 -6.15
C PRO A 114 -1.80 19.78 -5.02
N HIS A 115 -1.56 21.07 -4.83
CA HIS A 115 -0.65 21.54 -3.79
C HIS A 115 -1.26 21.21 -2.42
N PHE A 116 -0.73 20.19 -1.76
CA PHE A 116 -1.15 19.83 -0.42
C PHE A 116 -0.64 20.91 0.54
N THR A 117 -1.57 21.70 1.09
CA THR A 117 -1.27 22.74 2.08
C THR A 117 -0.69 22.20 3.38
N ARG A 118 -0.85 20.89 3.60
CA ARG A 118 -0.27 20.16 4.73
C ARG A 118 0.86 19.28 4.22
N PRO A 119 2.00 19.25 4.91
CA PRO A 119 3.06 18.33 4.57
C PRO A 119 2.52 16.89 4.61
N PRO A 120 3.03 15.99 3.75
CA PRO A 120 2.72 14.57 3.83
C PRO A 120 2.89 14.09 5.27
N ARG A 121 1.91 13.35 5.77
CA ARG A 121 1.94 12.87 7.15
C ARG A 121 3.11 11.91 7.32
N ASP A 122 4.13 12.30 8.06
CA ASP A 122 5.25 11.42 8.40
C ASP A 122 4.87 10.48 9.55
N TRP A 123 4.35 9.32 9.17
CA TRP A 123 3.89 8.32 10.12
C TRP A 123 5.02 7.66 10.93
N ASN A 124 6.26 7.74 10.43
CA ASN A 124 7.42 7.20 11.15
C ASN A 124 7.87 8.11 12.30
N ASN A 125 7.47 9.39 12.28
CA ASN A 125 7.88 10.40 13.25
C ASN A 125 6.72 10.95 14.09
N GLU A 126 5.49 10.49 13.88
CA GLU A 126 4.35 10.96 14.65
C GLU A 126 4.41 10.43 16.09
N LYS A 127 4.29 11.35 17.08
CA LYS A 127 4.06 10.98 18.48
C LYS A 127 2.66 10.36 18.58
N VAL A 128 2.57 9.04 18.40
CA VAL A 128 1.33 8.29 18.48
C VAL A 128 0.77 8.40 19.90
N THR A 129 -0.20 9.29 20.10
CA THR A 129 -0.86 9.53 21.39
C THR A 129 -1.97 8.51 21.67
N PHE A 130 -2.60 7.95 20.64
CA PHE A 130 -3.90 7.26 20.80
C PHE A 130 -3.90 5.74 20.68
N ASN A 131 -2.81 5.09 20.24
CA ASN A 131 -2.81 3.63 20.02
C ASN A 131 -1.53 2.95 20.54
N LEU A 132 -1.62 2.29 21.70
CA LEU A 132 -0.49 1.58 22.34
C LEU A 132 0.08 0.47 21.43
N ALA A 133 -0.80 -0.28 20.76
CA ALA A 133 -0.42 -1.30 19.78
C ALA A 133 0.39 -0.70 18.61
N ARG A 134 0.07 0.53 18.18
CA ARG A 134 0.82 1.24 17.14
C ARG A 134 2.13 1.82 17.65
N ARG A 135 2.27 2.13 18.95
CA ARG A 135 3.57 2.55 19.52
C ARG A 135 4.58 1.41 19.51
N LEU A 136 4.12 0.20 19.81
CA LEU A 136 4.91 -1.03 19.86
C LEU A 136 5.08 -1.70 18.49
N ALA A 137 4.44 -1.19 17.43
CA ALA A 137 4.69 -1.67 16.08
C ALA A 137 6.02 -1.09 15.56
N PRO A 138 6.86 -1.90 14.88
CA PRO A 138 8.16 -1.49 14.41
C PRO A 138 7.97 -0.55 13.22
N LYS A 139 8.98 0.29 13.00
CA LYS A 139 9.03 1.18 11.85
C LYS A 139 9.19 0.35 10.57
N VAL A 140 8.60 0.83 9.49
CA VAL A 140 8.78 0.21 8.16
C VAL A 140 10.25 0.30 7.79
N LYS A 141 10.88 -0.83 7.49
CA LYS A 141 12.26 -0.93 7.00
C LYS A 141 12.25 -1.57 5.63
N TRP A 142 12.54 -0.78 4.60
CA TRP A 142 12.69 -1.27 3.23
C TRP A 142 14.05 -1.97 3.08
N PRO A 143 14.14 -3.06 2.30
CA PRO A 143 15.42 -3.65 1.91
C PRO A 143 16.31 -2.60 1.23
N GLU A 144 17.60 -2.57 1.54
CA GLU A 144 18.51 -1.49 1.12
C GLU A 144 18.57 -1.32 -0.40
N ASP A 145 18.68 -2.43 -1.13
CA ASP A 145 18.69 -2.43 -2.60
C ASP A 145 17.41 -1.80 -3.18
N MET A 146 16.27 -2.11 -2.56
CA MET A 146 14.97 -1.63 -3.01
C MET A 146 14.69 -0.19 -2.56
N ASP A 147 15.20 0.23 -1.40
CA ASP A 147 15.15 1.64 -0.99
C ASP A 147 15.93 2.50 -1.98
N LEU A 148 17.13 2.05 -2.37
CA LEU A 148 17.96 2.71 -3.37
C LEU A 148 17.23 2.75 -4.73
N GLU A 149 16.77 1.61 -5.23
CA GLU A 149 16.06 1.52 -6.52
C GLU A 149 14.80 2.40 -6.57
N SER A 150 14.09 2.50 -5.44
CA SER A 150 12.88 3.31 -5.36
C SER A 150 13.16 4.81 -5.40
N ARG A 151 14.35 5.24 -4.97
CA ARG A 151 14.72 6.66 -4.82
C ARG A 151 15.60 7.18 -5.95
N THR A 152 16.25 6.30 -6.70
CA THR A 152 17.13 6.70 -7.81
C THR A 152 16.39 6.67 -9.16
N ALA A 153 16.83 7.56 -10.05
CA ALA A 153 16.57 7.45 -11.48
C ALA A 153 17.37 6.27 -12.06
N PRO A 154 16.89 5.60 -13.13
CA PRO A 154 17.73 4.68 -13.90
C PRO A 154 18.90 5.39 -14.60
#